data_AF-A0A7C1B9K9-F1
#
_entry.id   AF-A0A7C1B9K9-F1
#
_cell.length_a   1.000
_cell.length_b   1.000
_cell.length_c   1.000
_cell.angle_alpha   90.00
_cell.angle_beta   90.00
_cell.angle_gamma   90.00
#
_symmetry.space_group_name_H-M   'P 1'
#
loop_
_entity.id
_entity.type
_entity.pdbx_description
1 polymer ?
#
loop_
_entity_poly.entity_id
_entity_poly.type
_entity_poly.pdbx_seq_one_letter_code
_entity_poly.pdbx_strand_id
1 'polypeptide(L)'
;MKILTKYLLKESILPMAIGLGGFIVFISVELLYQLSDIIVRNRIPLIKLFVLLYYNLPYFTVLGIPVGVLLAIFWVLSQLGTGHELMALQTHGIPTKRVVIPFLLLSLILSLGAYLLNDFLVPNFNHKANEALIRYVYRRPKVTVKMNTFFKGQKDKYFYVKRFDPDEKVFNDVIIYEIHHRNTRVVYAKKAYEKKGEWYLKDGRIFTVDRNGYLKLDMEFDEMQMDIKQDVERFISAQKTARDMTSRELKKRIKDFRALGLDVSDLLVEFHSKFSLSIGPLIIVLIGVPISLLFNIQSKSWGVILTFILIVLYQGSCAWLAAMGKEGIVDPVLSAWLPDILFAVVGFSLFVLLDTNIMYRFKEKFGKFLSFSIFILFLLIPTPGNAAEKLTVSSEGMFYRGEDMVLYGDVRMEYKNSILEASTVTVHIEDEKAKYLVAVGNVRYTFENKKKEKETYIGEKLKVKFDEDVAIAYKVKGETKFKLFSKKEK
;
A
#
# COMPACT_ATOMS: atom_id res chain seq x y z
N MET A 1 -18.43 14.01 -38.22
CA MET A 1 -17.66 14.03 -36.95
C MET A 1 -18.52 14.21 -35.71
N LYS A 2 -19.41 15.21 -35.63
CA LYS A 2 -20.26 15.43 -34.44
C LYS A 2 -21.07 14.19 -34.00
N ILE A 3 -21.58 13.41 -34.96
CA ILE A 3 -22.33 12.18 -34.70
C ILE A 3 -21.45 11.13 -34.00
N LEU A 4 -20.26 10.84 -34.57
CA LEU A 4 -19.30 9.90 -33.97
C LEU A 4 -18.88 10.32 -32.56
N THR A 5 -18.58 11.61 -32.36
CA THR A 5 -18.23 12.14 -31.04
C THR A 5 -19.36 11.94 -30.03
N LYS A 6 -20.60 12.27 -30.41
CA LYS A 6 -21.78 12.10 -29.54
C LYS A 6 -22.05 10.63 -29.22
N TYR A 7 -21.90 9.75 -30.21
CA TYR A 7 -22.06 8.32 -30.05
C TYR A 7 -21.05 7.75 -29.05
N LEU A 8 -19.75 8.00 -29.27
CA LEU A 8 -18.69 7.48 -28.40
C LEU A 8 -18.75 8.05 -26.98
N LEU A 9 -19.10 9.34 -26.83
CA LEU A 9 -19.33 9.93 -25.50
C LEU A 9 -20.48 9.24 -24.78
N LYS A 10 -21.59 8.98 -25.46
CA LYS A 10 -22.76 8.30 -24.86
C LYS A 10 -22.40 6.88 -24.40
N GLU A 11 -21.70 6.13 -25.24
CA GLU A 11 -21.25 4.76 -24.91
C GLU A 11 -20.22 4.74 -23.77
N SER A 12 -19.44 5.82 -23.59
CA SER A 12 -18.42 5.91 -22.55
C SER A 12 -18.99 6.10 -21.14
N ILE A 13 -20.19 6.67 -20.98
CA ILE A 13 -20.73 7.06 -19.68
C ILE A 13 -20.93 5.86 -18.75
N LEU A 14 -21.52 4.78 -19.24
CA LEU A 14 -21.85 3.61 -18.41
C LEU A 14 -20.57 2.89 -17.94
N PRO A 15 -19.63 2.48 -18.81
CA PRO A 15 -18.38 1.88 -18.37
C PRO A 15 -17.56 2.80 -17.46
N MET A 16 -17.58 4.11 -17.71
CA MET A 16 -16.92 5.08 -16.84
C MET A 16 -17.50 5.08 -15.43
N ALA A 17 -18.83 5.10 -15.31
CA ALA A 17 -19.52 5.03 -14.03
C ALA A 17 -19.24 3.71 -13.29
N ILE A 18 -19.21 2.59 -14.02
CA ILE A 18 -18.85 1.27 -13.47
C ILE A 18 -17.41 1.28 -12.94
N GLY A 19 -16.46 1.80 -13.72
CA GLY A 19 -15.05 1.85 -13.33
C GLY A 19 -14.81 2.77 -12.14
N LEU A 20 -15.44 3.94 -12.13
CA LEU A 20 -15.41 4.89 -11.03
C LEU A 20 -16.03 4.27 -9.75
N GLY A 21 -17.23 3.69 -9.87
CA GLY A 21 -17.92 3.06 -8.75
C GLY A 21 -17.15 1.86 -8.19
N GLY A 22 -16.65 1.00 -9.08
CA GLY A 22 -15.81 -0.14 -8.72
C GLY A 22 -14.53 0.28 -7.98
N PHE A 23 -13.87 1.34 -8.45
CA PHE A 23 -12.71 1.89 -7.76
C PHE A 23 -13.06 2.48 -6.39
N ILE A 24 -14.16 3.22 -6.28
CA ILE A 24 -14.63 3.78 -5.00
C ILE A 24 -14.92 2.66 -4.00
N VAL A 25 -15.56 1.57 -4.44
CA VAL A 25 -15.80 0.39 -3.59
C VAL A 25 -14.48 -0.25 -3.19
N PHE A 26 -13.58 -0.48 -4.15
CA PHE A 26 -12.27 -1.08 -3.91
C PHE A 26 -11.47 -0.30 -2.85
N ILE A 27 -11.32 1.02 -3.03
CA ILE A 27 -10.56 1.86 -2.09
C ILE A 27 -11.27 2.02 -0.73
N SER A 28 -12.61 1.95 -0.71
CA SER A 28 -13.37 1.93 0.54
C SER A 28 -13.12 0.65 1.34
N VAL A 29 -13.11 -0.51 0.66
CA VAL A 29 -12.78 -1.80 1.28
C VAL A 29 -11.35 -1.78 1.80
N GLU A 30 -10.40 -1.28 1.02
CA GLU A 30 -9.00 -1.13 1.43
C GLU A 30 -8.86 -0.26 2.68
N LEU A 31 -9.55 0.89 2.75
CA LEU A 31 -9.54 1.75 3.93
C LEU A 31 -10.09 1.01 5.17
N LEU A 32 -11.19 0.27 5.02
CA LEU A 32 -11.76 -0.50 6.12
C LEU A 32 -10.85 -1.65 6.55
N TYR A 33 -10.15 -2.28 5.60
CA TYR A 33 -9.16 -3.33 5.87
C TYR A 33 -7.98 -2.78 6.68
N GLN A 34 -7.42 -1.64 6.28
CA GLN A 34 -6.32 -0.97 7.02
C GLN A 34 -6.71 -0.57 8.45
N LEU A 35 -8.00 -0.30 8.68
CA LEU A 35 -8.53 0.06 10.00
C LEU A 35 -9.11 -1.15 10.76
N SER A 36 -9.09 -2.35 10.19
CA SER A 36 -9.82 -3.53 10.70
C SER A 36 -9.49 -3.86 12.17
N ASP A 37 -8.22 -3.90 12.53
CA ASP A 37 -7.77 -4.14 13.91
C ASP A 37 -8.37 -3.14 14.90
N ILE A 38 -8.44 -1.86 14.52
CA ILE A 38 -8.96 -0.80 15.37
C ILE A 38 -10.48 -0.88 15.43
N ILE A 39 -11.14 -1.15 14.29
CA ILE A 39 -12.59 -1.33 14.18
C ILE A 39 -13.07 -2.46 15.08
N VAL A 40 -12.40 -3.61 15.02
CA VAL A 40 -12.72 -4.81 15.79
C VAL A 40 -12.45 -4.56 17.28
N ARG A 41 -11.25 -4.04 17.63
CA ARG A 41 -10.87 -3.77 19.02
C ARG A 41 -11.80 -2.77 19.70
N ASN A 42 -12.19 -1.70 19.00
CA ASN A 42 -13.02 -0.63 19.56
C ASN A 42 -14.53 -0.86 19.37
N ARG A 43 -14.93 -1.98 18.76
CA ARG A 43 -16.33 -2.36 18.44
C ARG A 43 -17.11 -1.21 17.80
N ILE A 44 -16.56 -0.68 16.71
CA ILE A 44 -17.13 0.49 16.04
C ILE A 44 -18.44 0.09 15.33
N PRO A 45 -19.56 0.80 15.55
CA PRO A 45 -20.80 0.54 14.83
C PRO A 45 -20.65 0.76 13.32
N LEU A 46 -21.22 -0.14 12.50
CA LEU A 46 -21.19 -0.06 11.03
C LEU A 46 -21.65 1.31 10.49
N ILE A 47 -22.68 1.92 11.11
CA ILE A 47 -23.16 3.25 10.72
C ILE A 47 -22.07 4.33 10.78
N LYS A 48 -21.14 4.26 11.74
CA LYS A 48 -20.04 5.22 11.85
C LYS A 48 -18.99 5.00 10.77
N LEU A 49 -18.81 3.76 10.32
CA LEU A 49 -17.94 3.45 9.17
C LEU A 49 -18.53 4.02 7.88
N PHE A 50 -19.83 3.90 7.66
CA PHE A 50 -20.48 4.54 6.50
C PHE A 50 -20.37 6.06 6.52
N VAL A 51 -20.45 6.70 7.70
CA VAL A 51 -20.21 8.15 7.84
C VAL A 51 -18.76 8.51 7.48
N LEU A 52 -17.78 7.70 7.92
CA LEU A 52 -16.37 7.88 7.54
C LEU A 52 -16.17 7.73 6.03
N LEU A 53 -16.76 6.70 5.41
CA LEU A 53 -16.69 6.48 3.96
C LEU A 53 -17.34 7.63 3.20
N TYR A 54 -18.51 8.09 3.65
CA TYR A 54 -19.21 9.23 3.05
C TYR A 54 -18.34 10.49 3.03
N TYR A 55 -17.61 10.78 4.12
CA TYR A 55 -16.70 11.92 4.14
C TYR A 55 -15.47 11.73 3.24
N ASN A 56 -15.05 10.50 2.94
CA ASN A 56 -13.94 10.25 2.01
C ASN A 56 -14.39 10.17 0.53
N LEU A 57 -15.69 10.13 0.23
CA LEU A 57 -16.20 9.97 -1.14
C LEU A 57 -15.66 11.00 -2.15
N PRO A 58 -15.58 12.32 -1.85
CA PRO A 58 -15.04 13.28 -2.81
C PRO A 58 -13.58 12.98 -3.16
N TYR A 59 -12.78 12.57 -2.17
CA TYR A 59 -11.38 12.21 -2.38
C TYR A 59 -11.23 10.95 -3.22
N PHE A 60 -12.00 9.90 -2.90
CA PHE A 60 -12.05 8.67 -3.70
C PHE A 60 -12.54 8.92 -5.13
N THR A 61 -13.45 9.88 -5.31
CA THR A 61 -13.92 10.29 -6.64
C THR A 61 -12.78 10.89 -7.46
N VAL A 62 -12.01 11.82 -6.89
CA VAL A 62 -10.85 12.42 -7.58
C VAL A 62 -9.84 11.36 -8.01
N LEU A 63 -9.52 10.40 -7.13
CA LEU A 63 -8.62 9.29 -7.47
C LEU A 63 -9.23 8.30 -8.47
N GLY A 64 -10.56 8.15 -8.45
CA GLY A 64 -11.28 7.19 -9.28
C GLY A 64 -11.57 7.65 -10.71
N ILE A 65 -11.59 8.96 -10.98
CA ILE A 65 -11.91 9.51 -12.32
C ILE A 65 -10.97 8.93 -13.40
N PRO A 66 -9.63 8.90 -13.25
CA PRO A 66 -8.76 8.32 -14.25
C PRO A 66 -9.05 6.83 -14.50
N VAL A 67 -9.45 6.08 -13.47
CA VAL A 67 -9.81 4.65 -13.58
C VAL A 67 -11.07 4.47 -14.42
N GLY A 68 -12.11 5.26 -14.14
CA GLY A 68 -13.35 5.26 -14.90
C GLY A 68 -13.12 5.61 -16.37
N VAL A 69 -12.34 6.66 -16.64
CA VAL A 69 -11.99 7.07 -18.01
C VAL A 69 -11.26 5.96 -18.76
N LEU A 70 -10.28 5.32 -18.12
CA LEU A 70 -9.51 4.25 -18.73
C LEU A 70 -10.38 3.02 -19.04
N LEU A 71 -11.25 2.62 -18.10
CA LEU A 71 -12.18 1.53 -18.33
C LEU A 71 -13.12 1.86 -19.51
N ALA A 72 -13.61 3.09 -19.58
CA ALA A 72 -14.46 3.53 -20.69
C ALA A 72 -13.76 3.46 -22.04
N ILE A 73 -12.51 3.89 -22.11
CA ILE A 73 -11.69 3.77 -23.32
C ILE A 73 -11.62 2.31 -23.76
N PHE A 74 -11.14 1.41 -22.89
CA PHE A 74 -10.95 0.03 -23.27
C PHE A 74 -12.26 -0.68 -23.60
N TRP A 75 -13.33 -0.39 -22.84
CA TRP A 75 -14.64 -0.98 -23.08
C TRP A 75 -15.23 -0.54 -24.42
N VAL A 76 -15.27 0.76 -24.69
CA VAL A 76 -15.86 1.31 -25.92
C VAL A 76 -15.04 0.88 -27.13
N LEU A 77 -13.71 0.98 -27.07
CA LEU A 77 -12.85 0.55 -28.18
C LEU A 77 -12.92 -0.96 -28.41
N SER A 78 -13.08 -1.77 -27.36
CA SER A 78 -13.32 -3.20 -27.49
C SER A 78 -14.67 -3.50 -28.16
N GLN A 79 -15.70 -2.70 -27.87
CA GLN A 79 -16.99 -2.81 -28.53
C GLN A 79 -16.89 -2.43 -30.01
N LEU A 80 -16.20 -1.33 -30.36
CA LEU A 80 -15.97 -0.93 -31.75
C LEU A 80 -15.14 -1.97 -32.53
N GLY A 81 -14.18 -2.60 -31.86
CA GLY A 81 -13.33 -3.63 -32.44
C GLY A 81 -14.08 -4.94 -32.72
N THR A 82 -14.96 -5.36 -31.82
CA THR A 82 -15.79 -6.57 -31.98
C THR A 82 -16.94 -6.38 -32.96
N GLY A 83 -17.56 -5.19 -32.98
CA GLY A 83 -18.61 -4.85 -33.94
C GLY A 83 -18.10 -4.51 -35.34
N HIS A 84 -16.79 -4.61 -35.60
CA HIS A 84 -16.13 -4.16 -36.83
C HIS A 84 -16.39 -2.69 -37.21
N GLU A 85 -16.92 -1.88 -36.28
CA GLU A 85 -17.20 -0.46 -36.50
C GLU A 85 -15.91 0.33 -36.72
N LEU A 86 -14.83 -0.04 -36.04
CA LEU A 86 -13.52 0.57 -36.24
C LEU A 86 -13.02 0.39 -37.68
N MET A 87 -13.23 -0.80 -38.25
CA MET A 87 -12.89 -1.11 -39.64
C MET A 87 -13.80 -0.35 -40.62
N ALA A 88 -15.10 -0.28 -40.32
CA ALA A 88 -16.06 0.49 -41.13
C ALA A 88 -15.72 1.99 -41.16
N LEU A 89 -15.21 2.57 -40.07
CA LEU A 89 -14.73 3.96 -40.04
C LEU A 89 -13.52 4.15 -40.97
N GLN A 90 -12.58 3.20 -40.96
CA GLN A 90 -11.37 3.26 -41.79
C GLN A 90 -11.69 3.14 -43.28
N THR A 91 -12.63 2.28 -43.68
CA THR A 91 -13.04 2.14 -45.09
C THR A 91 -13.72 3.40 -45.63
N HIS A 92 -14.33 4.21 -44.77
CA HIS A 92 -14.85 5.55 -45.10
C HIS A 92 -13.78 6.66 -45.04
N GLY A 93 -12.50 6.31 -44.93
CA GLY A 93 -11.38 7.25 -44.91
C GLY A 93 -11.22 8.03 -43.61
N ILE A 94 -11.87 7.60 -42.51
CA ILE A 94 -11.71 8.24 -41.21
C ILE A 94 -10.50 7.63 -40.49
N PRO A 95 -9.43 8.40 -40.22
CA PRO A 95 -8.24 7.87 -39.57
C PRO A 95 -8.53 7.45 -38.12
N THR A 96 -7.95 6.33 -37.69
CA THR A 96 -8.10 5.74 -36.34
C THR A 96 -7.77 6.75 -35.23
N LYS A 97 -6.79 7.61 -35.48
CA LYS A 97 -6.37 8.70 -34.57
C LYS A 97 -7.51 9.65 -34.18
N ARG A 98 -8.54 9.82 -35.02
CA ARG A 98 -9.69 10.69 -34.70
C ARG A 98 -10.58 10.14 -33.59
N VAL A 99 -10.48 8.85 -33.27
CA VAL A 99 -11.24 8.24 -32.18
C VAL A 99 -10.79 8.76 -30.80
N VAL A 100 -9.59 9.34 -30.68
CA VAL A 100 -9.10 9.99 -29.44
C VAL A 100 -9.93 11.22 -29.05
N ILE A 101 -10.42 11.98 -30.03
CA ILE A 101 -11.05 13.29 -29.81
C ILE A 101 -12.20 13.26 -28.77
N PRO A 102 -13.20 12.37 -28.85
CA PRO A 102 -14.26 12.30 -27.84
C PRO A 102 -13.73 12.02 -26.43
N PHE A 103 -12.76 11.11 -26.28
CA PHE A 103 -12.17 10.80 -24.97
C PHE A 103 -11.34 11.98 -24.44
N LEU A 104 -10.66 12.73 -25.31
CA LEU A 104 -9.92 13.93 -24.94
C LEU A 104 -10.86 15.03 -24.45
N LEU A 105 -11.99 15.25 -25.13
CA LEU A 105 -13.03 16.18 -24.67
C LEU A 105 -13.62 15.75 -23.32
N LEU A 106 -13.92 14.47 -23.16
CA LEU A 106 -14.44 13.91 -21.91
C LEU A 106 -13.45 14.13 -20.75
N SER A 107 -12.18 13.79 -20.96
CA SER A 107 -11.14 13.94 -19.95
C SER A 107 -10.80 15.39 -19.63
N LEU A 108 -10.93 16.32 -20.57
CA LEU A 108 -10.79 17.75 -20.29
C LEU A 108 -11.87 18.23 -19.32
N ILE A 109 -13.14 17.84 -19.55
CA ILE A 109 -14.26 18.18 -18.65
C ILE A 109 -14.05 17.55 -17.27
N LEU A 110 -13.66 16.27 -17.24
CA LEU A 110 -13.42 15.55 -15.99
C LEU A 110 -12.20 16.04 -15.24
N SER A 111 -11.16 16.50 -15.94
CA SER A 111 -9.96 17.11 -15.34
C SER A 111 -10.31 18.42 -14.63
N LEU A 112 -11.12 19.27 -15.27
CA LEU A 112 -11.64 20.48 -14.64
C LEU A 112 -12.53 20.14 -13.43
N GLY A 113 -13.40 19.14 -13.57
CA GLY A 113 -14.22 18.63 -12.46
C GLY A 113 -13.37 18.12 -11.29
N ALA A 114 -12.32 17.34 -11.58
CA ALA A 114 -11.39 16.81 -10.59
C ALA A 114 -10.66 17.93 -9.84
N TYR A 115 -10.21 18.97 -10.55
CA TYR A 115 -9.61 20.15 -9.94
C TYR A 115 -10.56 20.86 -8.99
N LEU A 116 -11.80 21.12 -9.42
CA LEU A 116 -12.82 21.77 -8.59
C LEU A 116 -13.15 20.93 -7.34
N LEU A 117 -13.26 19.61 -7.50
CA LEU A 117 -13.46 18.70 -6.36
C LEU A 117 -12.26 18.76 -5.40
N ASN A 118 -11.03 18.66 -5.92
CA ASN A 118 -9.80 18.60 -5.11
C ASN A 118 -9.49 19.92 -4.38
N ASP A 119 -9.84 21.07 -4.96
CA ASP A 119 -9.56 22.36 -4.32
C ASP A 119 -10.68 22.86 -3.41
N PHE A 120 -11.96 22.54 -3.69
CA PHE A 120 -13.10 23.06 -2.94
C PHE A 120 -13.81 22.04 -2.05
N LEU A 121 -14.09 20.83 -2.56
CA LEU A 121 -14.89 19.85 -1.82
C LEU A 121 -14.02 18.96 -0.92
N VAL A 122 -12.94 18.41 -1.46
CA VAL A 122 -12.05 17.47 -0.76
C VAL A 122 -11.50 18.03 0.55
N PRO A 123 -10.98 19.27 0.65
CA PRO A 123 -10.42 19.78 1.91
C PRO A 123 -11.45 19.83 3.05
N ASN A 124 -12.68 20.25 2.75
CA ASN A 124 -13.76 20.33 3.74
C ASN A 124 -14.25 18.96 4.18
N PHE A 125 -14.33 18.01 3.24
CA PHE A 125 -14.79 16.65 3.51
C PHE A 125 -13.73 15.81 4.21
N ASN A 126 -12.46 15.92 3.82
CA ASN A 126 -11.34 15.28 4.51
C ASN A 126 -11.22 15.76 5.95
N HIS A 127 -11.43 17.06 6.20
CA HIS A 127 -11.43 17.56 7.57
C HIS A 127 -12.50 16.85 8.44
N LYS A 128 -13.72 16.72 7.93
CA LYS A 128 -14.79 15.95 8.59
C LYS A 128 -14.47 14.45 8.69
N ALA A 129 -13.80 13.88 7.68
CA ALA A 129 -13.35 12.49 7.71
C ALA A 129 -12.33 12.27 8.84
N ASN A 130 -11.36 13.18 8.99
CA ASN A 130 -10.38 13.15 10.06
C ASN A 130 -11.04 13.31 11.43
N GLU A 131 -11.99 14.23 11.57
CA GLU A 131 -12.78 14.36 12.81
C GLU A 131 -13.55 13.08 13.14
N ALA A 132 -14.20 12.47 12.14
CA ALA A 132 -14.92 11.21 12.30
C ALA A 132 -13.97 10.06 12.70
N LEU A 133 -12.80 9.99 12.07
CA LEU A 133 -11.76 9.01 12.35
C LEU A 133 -11.22 9.17 13.78
N ILE A 134 -10.90 10.38 14.22
CA ILE A 134 -10.45 10.64 15.60
C ILE A 134 -11.55 10.30 16.61
N ARG A 135 -12.78 10.78 16.36
CA ARG A 135 -13.90 10.65 17.31
C ARG A 135 -14.43 9.22 17.43
N TYR A 136 -14.55 8.50 16.31
CA TYR A 136 -15.20 7.19 16.28
C TYR A 136 -14.22 6.02 16.23
N VAL A 137 -13.07 6.20 15.57
CA VAL A 137 -12.11 5.11 15.35
C VAL A 137 -11.07 5.06 16.45
N TYR A 138 -10.43 6.17 16.78
CA TYR A 138 -9.32 6.14 17.73
C TYR A 138 -9.75 6.14 19.21
N ARG A 139 -10.93 6.70 19.58
CA ARG A 139 -11.53 6.80 20.94
C ARG A 139 -10.66 7.46 22.04
N ARG A 140 -9.35 7.24 22.02
CA ARG A 140 -8.30 8.10 22.55
C ARG A 140 -7.52 8.59 21.35
N PRO A 141 -7.21 9.88 21.22
CA PRO A 141 -6.40 10.32 20.12
C PRO A 141 -5.03 9.65 20.27
N LYS A 142 -4.78 8.56 19.55
CA LYS A 142 -3.43 8.27 19.06
C LYS A 142 -3.15 9.42 18.11
N VAL A 143 -2.78 10.57 18.67
CA VAL A 143 -2.31 11.69 17.88
C VAL A 143 -1.06 11.14 17.24
N THR A 144 -1.19 10.63 16.02
CA THR A 144 -0.06 10.52 15.12
C THR A 144 0.25 11.96 14.77
N VAL A 145 0.85 12.68 15.70
CA VAL A 145 1.38 14.03 15.42
C VAL A 145 2.38 13.78 14.32
N LYS A 146 2.11 14.34 13.14
CA LYS A 146 3.14 14.37 12.12
C LYS A 146 4.25 15.25 12.68
N MET A 147 5.34 14.57 12.98
CA MET A 147 6.63 15.14 13.33
C MET A 147 6.99 16.22 12.30
N ASN A 148 7.68 17.27 12.74
CA ASN A 148 8.02 18.45 11.93
C ASN A 148 6.85 19.35 11.50
N THR A 149 5.74 19.40 12.25
CA THR A 149 4.62 20.29 11.90
C THR A 149 4.72 21.62 12.62
N PHE A 150 4.71 22.71 11.84
CA PHE A 150 4.52 24.06 12.36
C PHE A 150 3.04 24.45 12.41
N PHE A 151 2.61 25.13 13.47
CA PHE A 151 1.26 25.69 13.58
C PHE A 151 1.30 27.15 14.06
N LYS A 152 0.37 27.96 13.55
CA LYS A 152 0.19 29.34 13.99
C LYS A 152 -0.65 29.37 15.27
N GLY A 153 -0.05 29.82 16.36
CA GLY A 153 -0.73 30.10 17.62
C GLY A 153 -1.39 31.48 17.64
N GLN A 154 -1.80 31.94 18.81
CA GLN A 154 -2.30 33.30 19.00
C GLN A 154 -1.18 34.34 18.94
N LYS A 155 -1.54 35.59 18.60
CA LYS A 155 -0.66 36.78 18.68
C LYS A 155 0.68 36.64 17.92
N ASP A 156 0.61 36.14 16.67
CA ASP A 156 1.78 35.95 15.79
C ASP A 156 2.90 35.06 16.34
N LYS A 157 2.51 34.09 17.18
CA LYS A 157 3.37 32.96 17.57
C LYS A 157 3.27 31.82 16.58
N TYR A 158 4.39 31.22 16.20
CA TYR A 158 4.48 30.01 15.38
C TYR A 158 5.20 28.94 16.18
N PHE A 159 4.60 27.77 16.29
CA PHE A 159 5.15 26.66 17.06
C PHE A 159 5.60 25.57 16.11
N TYR A 160 6.76 25.00 16.37
CA TYR A 160 7.29 23.80 15.77
C TYR A 160 7.41 22.73 16.82
N VAL A 161 6.97 21.53 16.49
CA VAL A 161 7.13 20.38 17.35
C VAL A 161 7.76 19.28 16.52
N LYS A 162 8.97 18.86 16.88
CA LYS A 162 9.65 17.77 16.20
C LYS A 162 9.03 16.42 16.56
N ARG A 163 8.71 16.17 17.84
CA ARG A 163 8.11 14.91 18.30
C ARG A 163 7.12 15.17 19.42
N PHE A 164 6.01 14.43 19.43
CA PHE A 164 5.03 14.45 20.52
C PHE A 164 4.79 13.02 21.00
N ASP A 165 4.83 12.84 22.31
CA ASP A 165 4.38 11.64 22.98
C ASP A 165 2.93 11.83 23.44
N PRO A 166 1.95 11.14 22.83
CA PRO A 166 0.54 11.28 23.19
C PRO A 166 0.17 10.60 24.51
N ASP A 167 0.96 9.63 24.99
CA ASP A 167 0.67 8.90 26.23
C ASP A 167 1.16 9.71 27.45
N GLU A 168 2.33 10.35 27.34
CA GLU A 168 2.90 11.21 28.38
C GLU A 168 2.51 12.70 28.24
N LYS A 169 1.87 13.10 27.13
CA LYS A 169 1.62 14.50 26.74
C LYS A 169 2.89 15.37 26.73
N VAL A 170 4.00 14.81 26.25
CA VAL A 170 5.30 15.49 26.21
C VAL A 170 5.67 15.83 24.77
N PHE A 171 5.93 17.10 24.50
CA PHE A 171 6.58 17.52 23.27
C PHE A 171 8.10 17.46 23.43
N ASN A 172 8.81 16.99 22.40
CA ASN A 172 10.27 17.01 22.33
C ASN A 172 10.74 17.85 21.15
N ASP A 173 11.82 18.61 21.37
CA ASP A 173 12.38 19.61 20.46
C ASP A 173 11.30 20.58 19.93
N VAL A 174 10.87 21.49 20.79
CA VAL A 174 9.89 22.54 20.49
C VAL A 174 10.59 23.83 20.11
N ILE A 175 10.17 24.48 19.02
CA ILE A 175 10.61 25.83 18.66
C ILE A 175 9.40 26.75 18.59
N ILE A 176 9.44 27.90 19.24
CA ILE A 176 8.35 28.88 19.26
C ILE A 176 8.89 30.20 18.71
N TYR A 177 8.38 30.66 17.58
CA TYR A 177 8.71 31.93 16.97
C TYR A 177 7.65 32.95 17.33
N GLU A 178 8.01 33.98 18.08
CA GLU A 178 7.14 35.12 18.36
C GLU A 178 7.54 36.26 17.42
N ILE A 179 6.74 36.50 16.39
CA ILE A 179 7.02 37.54 15.40
C ILE A 179 6.25 38.81 15.78
N HIS A 180 6.91 39.75 16.44
CA HIS A 180 6.36 41.10 16.63
C HIS A 180 6.91 42.01 15.53
N HIS A 181 6.12 43.01 15.08
CA HIS A 181 6.41 43.88 13.93
C HIS A 181 7.84 44.48 13.82
N ARG A 182 8.64 44.45 14.90
CA ARG A 182 10.05 44.87 14.91
C ARG A 182 11.05 43.92 15.59
N ASN A 183 10.58 42.89 16.31
CA ASN A 183 11.45 41.95 17.03
C ASN A 183 10.92 40.52 16.85
N THR A 184 11.76 39.64 16.31
CA THR A 184 11.49 38.20 16.27
C THR A 184 12.23 37.54 17.42
N ARG A 185 11.48 36.85 18.28
CA ARG A 185 12.01 36.03 19.36
C ARG A 185 11.80 34.56 19.02
N VAL A 186 12.82 33.73 19.20
CA VAL A 186 12.79 32.30 18.94
C VAL A 186 13.08 31.57 20.25
N VAL A 187 12.12 30.80 20.74
CA VAL A 187 12.26 29.99 21.97
C VAL A 187 12.45 28.54 21.55
N TYR A 188 13.60 27.97 21.82
CA TYR A 188 13.85 26.54 21.69
C TYR A 188 13.69 25.86 23.05
N ALA A 189 13.10 24.67 23.11
CA ALA A 189 13.06 23.85 24.31
C ALA A 189 13.21 22.37 23.94
N LYS A 190 14.02 21.65 24.71
CA LYS A 190 14.21 20.21 24.47
C LYS A 190 12.95 19.41 24.81
N LYS A 191 12.21 19.81 25.85
CA LYS A 191 10.94 19.20 26.22
C LYS A 191 9.88 20.25 26.57
N ALA A 192 8.62 19.98 26.28
CA ALA A 192 7.50 20.74 26.82
C ALA A 192 6.45 19.78 27.39
N TYR A 193 5.95 20.04 28.60
CA TYR A 193 5.05 19.14 29.30
C TYR A 193 3.99 19.89 30.12
N GLU A 194 2.85 19.26 30.36
CA GLU A 194 1.73 19.83 31.11
C GLU A 194 1.81 19.43 32.58
N LYS A 195 1.76 20.39 33.51
CA LYS A 195 1.68 20.15 34.96
C LYS A 195 0.60 21.04 35.58
N LYS A 196 -0.43 20.42 36.16
CA LYS A 196 -1.59 21.10 36.78
C LYS A 196 -2.33 22.07 35.84
N GLY A 197 -2.39 21.78 34.54
CA GLY A 197 -3.09 22.61 33.55
C GLY A 197 -2.27 23.75 32.96
N GLU A 198 -1.00 23.88 33.37
CA GLU A 198 -0.03 24.85 32.87
C GLU A 198 1.08 24.13 32.10
N TRP A 199 1.63 24.77 31.07
CA TRP A 199 2.69 24.21 30.24
C TRP A 199 4.06 24.70 30.67
N TYR A 200 5.01 23.77 30.78
CA TYR A 200 6.39 24.02 31.16
C TYR A 200 7.31 23.59 30.03
N LEU A 201 8.21 24.49 29.64
CA LEU A 201 9.32 24.23 28.73
C LEU A 201 10.55 23.87 29.56
N LYS A 202 11.26 22.82 29.19
CA LYS A 202 12.46 22.33 29.88
C LYS A 202 13.68 22.31 28.97
N ASP A 203 14.83 22.64 29.55
CA ASP A 203 16.14 22.74 28.89
C ASP A 203 16.06 23.61 27.62
N GLY A 204 15.70 24.88 27.81
CA GLY A 204 15.38 25.79 26.71
C GLY A 204 16.32 26.99 26.59
N ARG A 205 16.28 27.59 25.39
CA ARG A 205 17.09 28.73 24.97
C ARG A 205 16.20 29.74 24.26
N ILE A 206 16.38 31.01 24.58
CA ILE A 206 15.69 32.13 23.93
C ILE A 206 16.70 32.85 23.07
N PHE A 207 16.36 33.03 21.81
CA PHE A 207 17.11 33.82 20.85
C PHE A 207 16.30 35.05 20.44
N THR A 208 16.97 36.17 20.26
CA THR A 208 16.39 37.39 19.69
C THR A 208 17.11 37.70 18.38
N VAL A 209 16.36 38.10 17.36
CA VAL A 209 16.95 38.49 16.07
C VAL A 209 17.50 39.91 16.18
N ASP A 210 18.81 40.08 15.98
CA ASP A 210 19.48 41.38 15.96
C ASP A 210 19.16 42.15 14.66
N ARG A 211 19.48 43.45 14.59
CA ARG A 211 19.25 44.33 13.43
C ARG A 211 19.86 43.81 12.13
N ASN A 212 20.87 42.95 12.22
CA ASN A 212 21.54 42.31 11.08
C ASN A 212 20.92 40.96 10.66
N GLY A 213 19.83 40.53 11.32
CA GLY A 213 19.15 39.27 11.02
C GLY A 213 19.75 38.02 11.67
N TYR A 214 20.80 38.16 12.49
CA TYR A 214 21.42 37.04 13.20
C TYR A 214 20.70 36.73 14.53
N LEU A 215 20.65 35.45 14.89
CA LEU A 215 20.13 34.99 16.17
C LEU A 215 21.16 35.26 17.27
N LYS A 216 20.79 36.11 18.24
CA LYS A 216 21.55 36.34 19.46
C LYS A 216 20.91 35.56 20.60
N LEU A 217 21.70 34.72 21.30
CA LEU A 217 21.25 34.06 22.52
C LEU A 217 20.98 35.11 23.60
N ASP A 218 19.75 35.15 24.09
CA ASP A 218 19.27 36.11 25.08
C ASP A 218 19.27 35.48 26.48
N MET A 219 18.82 34.22 26.58
CA MET A 219 18.67 33.52 27.86
C MET A 219 18.70 31.99 27.67
N GLU A 220 19.27 31.28 28.64
CA GLU A 220 19.06 29.84 28.83
C GLU A 220 18.22 29.61 30.10
N PHE A 221 17.36 28.60 30.09
CA PHE A 221 16.52 28.25 31.22
C PHE A 221 16.40 26.74 31.38
N ASP A 222 16.41 26.27 32.64
CA ASP A 222 16.16 24.85 32.94
C ASP A 222 14.67 24.53 32.86
N GLU A 223 13.82 25.40 33.41
CA GLU A 223 12.37 25.25 33.36
C GLU A 223 11.68 26.63 33.25
N MET A 224 10.78 26.79 32.29
CA MET A 224 10.03 28.03 32.08
C MET A 224 8.55 27.71 31.89
N GLN A 225 7.70 28.34 32.70
CA GLN A 225 6.26 28.30 32.49
C GLN A 225 5.89 29.17 31.28
N MET A 226 5.04 28.65 30.41
CA MET A 226 4.52 29.39 29.27
C MET A 226 3.03 29.09 29.09
N ASP A 227 2.22 30.14 28.96
CA ASP A 227 0.79 29.99 28.62
C ASP A 227 0.65 29.69 27.13
N ILE A 228 0.64 28.39 26.81
CA ILE A 228 0.46 27.85 25.46
C ILE A 228 -0.70 26.87 25.40
N LYS A 229 -1.59 26.86 26.40
CA LYS A 229 -2.65 25.85 26.54
C LYS A 229 -3.60 25.81 25.35
N GLN A 230 -4.14 26.96 24.95
CA GLN A 230 -5.02 27.06 23.79
C GLN A 230 -4.29 26.77 22.47
N ASP A 231 -3.00 27.10 22.40
CA ASP A 231 -2.16 26.83 21.23
C ASP A 231 -1.90 25.32 21.07
N VAL A 232 -1.63 24.62 22.16
CA VAL A 232 -1.49 23.16 22.19
C VAL A 232 -2.82 22.45 21.90
N GLU A 233 -3.93 22.89 22.48
CA GLU A 233 -5.25 22.32 22.16
C GLU A 233 -5.60 22.50 20.68
N ARG A 234 -5.25 23.65 20.09
CA ARG A 234 -5.33 23.87 18.64
C ARG A 234 -4.37 22.98 17.87
N PHE A 235 -3.14 22.76 18.34
CA PHE A 235 -2.21 21.84 17.69
C PHE A 235 -2.77 20.42 17.63
N ILE A 236 -3.36 19.95 18.72
CA ILE A 236 -3.93 18.61 18.82
C ILE A 236 -5.22 18.48 17.99
N SER A 237 -6.02 19.55 17.89
CA SER A 237 -7.31 19.54 17.17
C SER A 237 -7.24 19.98 15.70
N ALA A 238 -6.23 20.74 15.28
CA ALA A 238 -6.18 21.44 13.99
C ALA A 238 -5.11 20.91 13.02
N GLN A 239 -4.64 19.68 13.19
CA GLN A 239 -3.75 19.03 12.22
C GLN A 239 -4.53 18.66 10.93
N LYS A 240 -4.93 19.67 10.15
CA LYS A 240 -5.16 19.47 8.72
C LYS A 240 -3.83 19.00 8.14
N THR A 241 -3.80 17.80 7.57
CA THR A 241 -2.63 17.35 6.82
C THR A 241 -2.47 18.27 5.61
N ALA A 242 -1.27 18.38 5.04
CA ALA A 242 -1.05 19.14 3.78
C ALA A 242 -2.07 18.77 2.68
N ARG A 243 -2.51 17.51 2.66
CA ARG A 243 -3.56 16.98 1.78
C ARG A 243 -4.96 17.55 2.03
N ASP A 244 -5.25 18.01 3.24
CA ASP A 244 -6.56 18.53 3.69
C ASP A 244 -6.66 20.05 3.55
N MET A 245 -5.63 20.68 2.99
CA MET A 245 -5.58 22.11 2.75
C MET A 245 -5.99 22.43 1.32
N THR A 246 -6.60 23.59 1.13
CA THR A 246 -6.81 24.17 -0.20
C THR A 246 -5.48 24.60 -0.81
N SER A 247 -5.44 24.78 -2.13
CA SER A 247 -4.24 25.27 -2.83
C SER A 247 -3.82 26.66 -2.34
N ARG A 248 -4.80 27.50 -1.94
CA ARG A 248 -4.55 28.83 -1.36
C ARG A 248 -3.91 28.73 0.03
N GLU A 249 -4.44 27.85 0.88
CA GLU A 249 -3.88 27.57 2.21
C GLU A 249 -2.46 27.01 2.11
N LEU A 250 -2.22 26.06 1.19
CA LEU A 250 -0.90 25.51 0.91
C LEU A 250 0.09 26.58 0.47
N LYS A 251 -0.27 27.42 -0.52
CA LYS A 251 0.59 28.49 -1.01
C LYS A 251 0.97 29.49 0.09
N LYS A 252 0.00 29.86 0.95
CA LYS A 252 0.26 30.72 2.11
C LYS A 252 1.23 30.05 3.09
N ARG A 253 0.96 28.78 3.44
CA ARG A 253 1.80 28.01 4.37
C ARG A 253 3.23 27.81 3.85
N ILE A 254 3.40 27.53 2.57
CA ILE A 254 4.72 27.43 1.91
C ILE A 254 5.48 28.77 2.04
N LYS A 255 4.80 29.90 1.80
CA LYS A 255 5.41 31.23 1.93
C LYS A 255 5.86 31.50 3.36
N ASP A 256 4.99 31.24 4.33
CA ASP A 256 5.26 31.46 5.75
C ASP A 256 6.42 30.57 6.23
N PHE A 257 6.46 29.29 5.81
CA PHE A 257 7.50 28.35 6.23
C PHE A 257 8.85 28.64 5.56
N ARG A 258 8.85 29.02 4.28
CA ARG A 258 10.07 29.41 3.57
C ARG A 258 10.69 30.67 4.18
N ALA A 259 9.88 31.63 4.62
CA ALA A 259 10.35 32.83 5.32
C ALA A 259 11.03 32.51 6.67
N LEU A 260 10.71 31.36 7.27
CA LEU A 260 11.30 30.85 8.50
C LEU A 260 12.52 29.93 8.26
N GLY A 261 12.94 29.73 7.00
CA GLY A 261 14.08 28.87 6.66
C GLY A 261 13.82 27.37 6.83
N LEU A 262 12.55 26.96 6.79
CA LEU A 262 12.12 25.59 7.05
C LEU A 262 12.02 24.75 5.79
N ASP A 263 12.10 23.43 5.97
CA ASP A 263 11.79 22.50 4.90
C ASP A 263 10.30 22.58 4.53
N VAL A 264 10.05 22.78 3.24
CA VAL A 264 8.72 22.90 2.63
C VAL A 264 8.45 21.80 1.61
N SER A 265 9.28 20.76 1.57
CA SER A 265 9.22 19.68 0.58
C SER A 265 7.85 19.00 0.56
N ASP A 266 7.32 18.57 1.71
CA ASP A 266 5.97 17.95 1.79
C ASP A 266 4.87 18.88 1.27
N LEU A 267 4.93 20.18 1.64
CA LEU A 267 3.94 21.17 1.22
C LEU A 267 4.01 21.45 -0.28
N LEU A 268 5.22 21.51 -0.85
CA LEU A 268 5.45 21.71 -2.29
C LEU A 268 4.95 20.50 -3.09
N VAL A 269 5.27 19.28 -2.64
CA VAL A 269 4.81 18.06 -3.31
C VAL A 269 3.29 18.02 -3.32
N GLU A 270 2.62 18.25 -2.19
CA GLU A 270 1.15 18.21 -2.12
C GLU A 270 0.51 19.34 -2.95
N PHE A 271 1.09 20.54 -2.94
CA PHE A 271 0.63 21.64 -3.79
C PHE A 271 0.67 21.28 -5.27
N HIS A 272 1.79 20.75 -5.76
CA HIS A 272 1.91 20.35 -7.17
C HIS A 272 1.11 19.09 -7.50
N SER A 273 1.03 18.13 -6.57
CA SER A 273 0.24 16.90 -6.72
C SER A 273 -1.24 17.20 -6.94
N LYS A 274 -1.80 18.26 -6.35
CA LYS A 274 -3.19 18.67 -6.63
C LYS A 274 -3.44 18.96 -8.11
N PHE A 275 -2.51 19.67 -8.76
CA PHE A 275 -2.62 19.99 -10.18
C PHE A 275 -2.33 18.77 -11.06
N SER A 276 -1.27 18.03 -10.74
CA SER A 276 -0.89 16.77 -11.40
C SER A 276 -2.06 15.77 -11.43
N LEU A 277 -2.63 15.43 -10.26
CA LEU A 277 -3.77 14.51 -10.13
C LEU A 277 -5.00 14.99 -10.91
N SER A 278 -5.20 16.31 -10.99
CA SER A 278 -6.32 16.89 -11.74
C SER A 278 -6.13 16.73 -13.25
N ILE A 279 -4.89 16.78 -13.74
CA ILE A 279 -4.55 16.56 -15.16
C ILE A 279 -4.53 15.06 -15.51
N GLY A 280 -4.39 14.17 -14.51
CA GLY A 280 -4.31 12.72 -14.70
C GLY A 280 -5.32 12.09 -15.67
N PRO A 281 -6.61 12.48 -15.72
CA PRO A 281 -7.54 11.96 -16.72
C PRO A 281 -7.07 12.18 -18.16
N LEU A 282 -6.48 13.34 -18.48
CA LEU A 282 -5.94 13.65 -19.81
C LEU A 282 -4.73 12.76 -20.15
N ILE A 283 -3.83 12.58 -19.19
CA ILE A 283 -2.64 11.71 -19.33
C ILE A 283 -3.07 10.27 -19.65
N ILE A 284 -4.08 9.80 -18.92
CA ILE A 284 -4.64 8.46 -19.11
C ILE A 284 -5.30 8.29 -20.48
N VAL A 285 -5.97 9.31 -21.03
CA VAL A 285 -6.50 9.21 -22.41
C VAL A 285 -5.38 9.11 -23.43
N LEU A 286 -4.32 9.90 -23.25
CA LEU A 286 -3.19 9.95 -24.16
C LEU A 286 -2.44 8.61 -24.25
N ILE A 287 -2.52 7.79 -23.21
CA ILE A 287 -1.96 6.44 -23.20
C ILE A 287 -3.00 5.39 -23.57
N GLY A 288 -4.16 5.43 -22.90
CA GLY A 288 -5.17 4.39 -22.96
C GLY A 288 -5.72 4.20 -24.36
N VAL A 289 -5.99 5.28 -25.10
CA VAL A 289 -6.54 5.17 -26.46
C VAL A 289 -5.50 4.57 -27.42
N PRO A 290 -4.27 5.08 -27.54
CA PRO A 290 -3.26 4.42 -28.37
C PRO A 290 -3.05 2.97 -27.98
N ILE A 291 -2.83 2.64 -26.70
CA ILE A 291 -2.64 1.24 -26.27
C ILE A 291 -3.82 0.36 -26.72
N SER A 292 -5.05 0.81 -26.49
CA SER A 292 -6.22 0.01 -26.86
C SER A 292 -6.34 -0.23 -28.37
N LEU A 293 -6.05 0.78 -29.19
CA LEU A 293 -6.07 0.67 -30.64
C LEU A 293 -4.93 -0.22 -31.15
N LEU A 294 -3.74 -0.11 -30.55
CA LEU A 294 -2.56 -0.87 -30.94
C LEU A 294 -2.72 -2.38 -30.73
N PHE A 295 -3.22 -2.75 -29.55
CA PHE A 295 -3.44 -4.15 -29.22
C PHE A 295 -4.73 -4.70 -29.83
N ASN A 296 -5.57 -3.86 -30.46
CA ASN A 296 -6.86 -4.24 -31.02
C ASN A 296 -7.65 -5.14 -30.05
N ILE A 297 -7.83 -4.63 -28.82
CA ILE A 297 -8.42 -5.41 -27.73
C ILE A 297 -9.87 -5.69 -28.07
N GLN A 298 -10.19 -6.92 -28.47
CA GLN A 298 -11.56 -7.32 -28.78
C GLN A 298 -12.30 -7.86 -27.54
N SER A 299 -11.59 -8.39 -26.55
CA SER A 299 -12.22 -8.91 -25.32
C SER A 299 -12.41 -7.81 -24.27
N LYS A 300 -13.64 -7.67 -23.78
CA LYS A 300 -13.97 -6.75 -22.66
C LYS A 300 -13.18 -7.07 -21.40
N SER A 301 -12.95 -8.35 -21.11
CA SER A 301 -12.18 -8.79 -19.94
C SER A 301 -10.72 -8.35 -20.01
N TRP A 302 -10.09 -8.43 -21.18
CA TRP A 302 -8.73 -7.92 -21.38
C TRP A 302 -8.65 -6.41 -21.15
N GLY A 303 -9.71 -5.67 -21.53
CA GLY A 303 -9.83 -4.24 -21.25
C GLY A 303 -9.83 -3.92 -19.76
N VAL A 304 -10.56 -4.70 -18.94
CA VAL A 304 -10.59 -4.53 -17.47
C VAL A 304 -9.21 -4.82 -16.86
N ILE A 305 -8.56 -5.91 -17.26
CA ILE A 305 -7.24 -6.29 -16.76
C ILE A 305 -6.20 -5.20 -17.08
N LEU A 306 -6.19 -4.71 -18.32
CA LEU A 306 -5.27 -3.64 -18.72
C LEU A 306 -5.57 -2.31 -18.02
N THR A 307 -6.84 -2.02 -17.74
CA THR A 307 -7.23 -0.88 -16.90
C THR A 307 -6.54 -0.96 -15.53
N PHE A 308 -6.65 -2.12 -14.86
CA PHE A 308 -6.07 -2.33 -13.54
C PHE A 308 -4.53 -2.23 -13.58
N ILE A 309 -3.88 -2.87 -14.55
CA ILE A 309 -2.42 -2.82 -14.68
C ILE A 309 -1.94 -1.38 -14.91
N LEU A 310 -2.52 -0.67 -15.87
CA LEU A 310 -2.09 0.69 -16.21
C LEU A 310 -2.40 1.68 -15.09
N ILE A 311 -3.50 1.52 -14.35
CA ILE A 311 -3.79 2.41 -13.24
C ILE A 311 -2.84 2.20 -12.08
N VAL A 312 -2.51 0.94 -11.75
CA VAL A 312 -1.52 0.62 -10.71
C VAL A 312 -0.16 1.19 -11.10
N LEU A 313 0.26 1.04 -12.36
CA LEU A 313 1.51 1.62 -12.84
C LEU A 313 1.51 3.14 -12.76
N TYR A 314 0.46 3.80 -13.26
CA TYR A 314 0.38 5.26 -13.25
C TYR A 314 0.26 5.82 -11.83
N GLN A 315 -0.78 5.46 -11.07
CA GLN A 315 -0.99 6.00 -9.72
C GLN A 315 0.07 5.52 -8.72
N GLY A 316 0.57 4.29 -8.85
CA GLY A 316 1.68 3.78 -8.05
C GLY A 316 2.95 4.61 -8.28
N SER A 317 3.25 4.96 -9.54
CA SER A 317 4.39 5.84 -9.84
C SER A 317 4.21 7.24 -9.24
N CYS A 318 3.00 7.82 -9.29
CA CYS A 318 2.72 9.09 -8.62
C CYS A 318 2.92 9.01 -7.11
N ALA A 319 2.41 7.96 -6.46
CA ALA A 319 2.52 7.78 -5.02
C ALA A 319 3.99 7.60 -4.57
N TRP A 320 4.76 6.77 -5.29
CA TRP A 320 6.16 6.51 -4.98
C TRP A 320 7.04 7.74 -5.19
N LEU A 321 6.92 8.41 -6.35
CA LEU A 321 7.72 9.60 -6.62
C LEU A 321 7.36 10.74 -5.66
N ALA A 322 6.08 10.96 -5.38
CA ALA A 322 5.67 11.94 -4.37
C ALA A 322 6.23 11.61 -2.98
N ALA A 323 6.29 10.33 -2.58
CA ALA A 323 6.94 9.94 -1.33
C ALA A 323 8.44 10.28 -1.31
N MET A 324 9.17 9.99 -2.40
CA MET A 324 10.58 10.36 -2.52
C MET A 324 10.82 11.87 -2.48
N GLY A 325 9.91 12.65 -3.08
CA GLY A 325 9.97 14.11 -3.03
C GLY A 325 9.70 14.68 -1.64
N LYS A 326 8.79 14.06 -0.87
CA LYS A 326 8.50 14.46 0.51
C LYS A 326 9.69 14.24 1.45
N GLU A 327 10.48 13.20 1.19
CA GLU A 327 11.72 12.89 1.92
C GLU A 327 12.94 13.68 1.40
N GLY A 328 12.76 14.55 0.40
CA GLY A 328 13.84 15.36 -0.18
C GLY A 328 14.86 14.59 -1.03
N ILE A 329 14.57 13.33 -1.41
CA ILE A 329 15.45 12.51 -2.26
C ILE A 329 15.42 13.01 -3.70
N VAL A 330 14.25 13.42 -4.16
CA VAL A 330 14.00 14.00 -5.49
C VAL A 330 13.52 15.43 -5.29
N ASP A 331 13.80 16.32 -6.25
CA ASP A 331 13.24 17.68 -6.22
C ASP A 331 11.71 17.63 -5.99
N PRO A 332 11.17 18.32 -4.97
CA PRO A 332 9.76 18.27 -4.58
C PRO A 332 8.77 18.65 -5.69
N VAL A 333 9.17 19.52 -6.62
CA VAL A 333 8.33 19.93 -7.74
C VAL A 333 8.35 18.84 -8.79
N LEU A 334 9.55 18.43 -9.22
CA LEU A 334 9.70 17.38 -10.22
C LEU A 334 9.07 16.07 -9.79
N SER A 335 9.16 15.68 -8.52
CA SER A 335 8.58 14.43 -8.02
C SER A 335 7.07 14.32 -8.25
N ALA A 336 6.35 15.44 -8.21
CA ALA A 336 4.91 15.47 -8.45
C ALA A 336 4.56 15.41 -9.94
N TRP A 337 5.38 16.00 -10.82
CA TRP A 337 5.10 16.09 -12.27
C TRP A 337 5.75 15.00 -13.12
N LEU A 338 6.83 14.39 -12.62
CA LEU A 338 7.61 13.40 -13.35
C LEU A 338 6.76 12.21 -13.85
N PRO A 339 5.84 11.63 -13.07
CA PRO A 339 4.93 10.61 -13.58
C PRO A 339 4.13 11.10 -14.79
N ASP A 340 3.50 12.28 -14.70
CA ASP A 340 2.67 12.81 -15.78
C ASP A 340 3.48 13.10 -17.03
N ILE A 341 4.68 13.65 -16.88
CA ILE A 341 5.58 13.95 -18.00
C ILE A 341 5.99 12.64 -18.70
N LEU A 342 6.42 11.63 -17.95
CA LEU A 342 6.82 10.35 -18.51
C LEU A 342 5.67 9.67 -19.25
N PHE A 343 4.51 9.59 -18.61
CA PHE A 343 3.32 8.98 -19.18
C PHE A 343 2.81 9.80 -20.38
N ALA A 344 2.87 11.14 -20.34
CA ALA A 344 2.51 11.98 -21.47
C ALA A 344 3.43 11.77 -22.68
N VAL A 345 4.75 11.71 -22.46
CA VAL A 345 5.74 11.48 -23.53
C VAL A 345 5.53 10.11 -24.16
N VAL A 346 5.35 9.06 -23.34
CA VAL A 346 5.06 7.71 -23.83
C VAL A 346 3.74 7.70 -24.60
N GLY A 347 2.66 8.22 -24.04
CA GLY A 347 1.35 8.27 -24.69
C GLY A 347 1.38 9.03 -26.02
N PHE A 348 2.02 10.20 -26.04
CA PHE A 348 2.19 10.99 -27.25
C PHE A 348 3.01 10.26 -28.31
N SER A 349 4.11 9.60 -27.92
CA SER A 349 4.92 8.81 -28.84
C SER A 349 4.12 7.66 -29.45
N LEU A 350 3.33 6.94 -28.64
CA LEU A 350 2.43 5.89 -29.10
C LEU A 350 1.37 6.44 -30.05
N PHE A 351 0.79 7.60 -29.74
CA PHE A 351 -0.20 8.27 -30.58
C PHE A 351 0.36 8.68 -31.95
N VAL A 352 1.58 9.24 -32.00
CA VAL A 352 2.23 9.60 -33.26
C VAL A 352 2.51 8.35 -34.11
N LEU A 353 2.99 7.28 -33.47
CA LEU A 353 3.31 6.02 -34.11
C LEU A 353 2.08 5.22 -34.57
N LEU A 354 0.86 5.57 -34.13
CA LEU A 354 -0.37 4.98 -34.67
C LEU A 354 -0.35 5.11 -36.22
N ASP A 355 -0.73 4.05 -36.91
CA ASP A 355 -0.76 3.95 -38.38
C ASP A 355 0.62 3.95 -39.10
N THR A 356 1.75 3.83 -38.38
CA THR A 356 3.11 3.76 -38.98
C THR A 356 3.65 2.32 -39.07
N ASN A 357 4.43 1.99 -40.11
CA ASN A 357 5.05 0.66 -40.28
C ASN A 357 5.96 0.22 -39.12
N ILE A 358 6.60 1.16 -38.43
CA ILE A 358 7.43 0.93 -37.23
C ILE A 358 6.62 0.25 -36.13
N MET A 359 5.32 0.54 -36.05
CA MET A 359 4.44 0.02 -35.02
C MET A 359 4.15 -1.48 -35.19
N TYR A 360 4.06 -1.99 -36.42
CA TYR A 360 3.89 -3.43 -36.64
C TYR A 360 5.07 -4.23 -36.08
N ARG A 361 6.30 -3.72 -36.28
CA ARG A 361 7.51 -4.32 -35.69
C ARG A 361 7.51 -4.23 -34.15
N PHE A 362 7.03 -3.12 -33.60
CA PHE A 362 6.92 -2.95 -32.15
C PHE A 362 5.92 -3.93 -31.55
N LYS A 363 4.72 -4.07 -32.15
CA LYS A 363 3.68 -5.02 -31.70
C LYS A 363 4.20 -6.46 -31.69
N GLU A 364 4.94 -6.86 -32.71
CA GLU A 364 5.52 -8.21 -32.79
C GLU A 364 6.57 -8.46 -31.69
N LYS A 365 7.49 -7.50 -31.46
CA LYS A 365 8.49 -7.58 -30.40
C LYS A 365 7.86 -7.54 -29.00
N PHE A 366 6.86 -6.68 -28.80
CA PHE A 366 6.16 -6.55 -27.54
C PHE A 366 5.35 -7.80 -27.20
N GLY A 367 4.68 -8.43 -28.18
CA GLY A 367 3.97 -9.69 -27.98
C GLY A 367 4.91 -10.82 -27.51
N LYS A 368 6.10 -10.92 -28.12
CA LYS A 368 7.15 -11.86 -27.70
C LYS A 368 7.66 -11.55 -26.30
N PHE A 369 7.91 -10.28 -25.99
CA PHE A 369 8.35 -9.83 -24.67
C PHE A 369 7.30 -10.06 -23.57
N LEU A 370 6.02 -9.80 -23.85
CA LEU A 370 4.93 -9.99 -22.90
C LEU A 370 4.72 -11.48 -22.61
N SER A 371 4.76 -12.34 -23.64
CA SER A 371 4.69 -13.79 -23.45
C SER A 371 5.87 -14.30 -22.62
N PHE A 372 7.08 -13.78 -22.86
CA PHE A 372 8.25 -14.10 -22.05
C PHE A 372 8.16 -13.57 -20.61
N SER A 373 7.61 -12.37 -20.42
CA SER A 373 7.41 -11.76 -19.10
C SER A 373 6.34 -12.48 -18.29
N ILE A 374 5.25 -12.90 -18.93
CA ILE A 374 4.21 -13.75 -18.30
C ILE A 374 4.81 -15.11 -17.95
N PHE A 375 5.64 -15.70 -18.81
CA PHE A 375 6.35 -16.95 -18.51
C PHE A 375 7.28 -16.79 -17.29
N ILE A 376 8.07 -15.72 -17.22
CA ILE A 376 8.91 -15.41 -16.05
C ILE A 376 8.07 -15.16 -14.81
N LEU A 377 6.97 -14.40 -14.92
CA LEU A 377 6.08 -14.13 -13.80
C LEU A 377 5.44 -15.43 -13.31
N PHE A 378 5.06 -16.34 -14.20
CA PHE A 378 4.54 -17.67 -13.84
C PHE A 378 5.62 -18.55 -13.16
N LEU A 379 6.89 -18.36 -13.52
CA LEU A 379 8.04 -18.99 -12.88
C LEU A 379 8.35 -18.38 -11.50
N LEU A 380 8.00 -17.11 -11.30
CA LEU A 380 8.16 -16.35 -10.05
C LEU A 380 6.95 -16.48 -9.10
N ILE A 381 5.77 -16.86 -9.60
CA ILE A 381 4.65 -17.24 -8.74
C ILE A 381 5.10 -18.52 -8.03
N PRO A 382 5.30 -18.51 -6.70
CA PRO A 382 5.56 -19.74 -5.97
C PRO A 382 4.33 -20.62 -6.19
N THR A 383 4.50 -21.69 -6.97
CA THR A 383 3.44 -22.68 -7.08
C THR A 383 3.17 -23.16 -5.66
N PRO A 384 1.90 -23.27 -5.22
CA PRO A 384 1.56 -23.97 -3.99
C PRO A 384 1.70 -25.48 -4.23
N GLY A 385 2.85 -25.90 -4.76
CA GLY A 385 3.37 -27.22 -4.53
C GLY A 385 4.00 -27.15 -3.17
N ASN A 386 3.26 -27.57 -2.14
CA ASN A 386 3.85 -28.01 -0.89
C ASN A 386 5.04 -28.90 -1.24
N ALA A 387 6.25 -28.38 -1.08
CA ALA A 387 7.41 -29.24 -0.96
C ALA A 387 7.19 -29.99 0.36
N ALA A 388 6.49 -31.12 0.29
CA ALA A 388 6.34 -32.01 1.43
C ALA A 388 7.75 -32.30 1.95
N GLU A 389 8.03 -31.80 3.15
CA GLU A 389 9.34 -31.93 3.76
C GLU A 389 9.61 -33.41 3.96
N LYS A 390 10.67 -33.92 3.32
CA LYS A 390 10.94 -35.37 3.27
C LYS A 390 11.31 -35.89 4.66
N LEU A 391 10.42 -36.72 5.23
CA LEU A 391 10.76 -37.60 6.34
C LEU A 391 11.52 -38.81 5.81
N THR A 392 12.75 -39.04 6.28
CA THR A 392 13.52 -40.24 5.93
C THR A 392 13.50 -41.23 7.09
N VAL A 393 13.07 -42.46 6.83
CA VAL A 393 12.98 -43.53 7.84
C VAL A 393 13.80 -44.73 7.40
N SER A 394 14.67 -45.22 8.28
CA SER A 394 15.43 -46.46 8.11
C SER A 394 15.07 -47.42 9.24
N SER A 395 14.76 -48.68 8.91
CA SER A 395 14.42 -49.75 9.86
C SER A 395 14.71 -51.11 9.23
N GLU A 396 15.02 -52.13 10.03
CA GLU A 396 15.19 -53.51 9.53
C GLU A 396 13.86 -54.18 9.14
N GLY A 397 12.77 -53.83 9.82
CA GLY A 397 11.46 -54.39 9.54
C GLY A 397 10.30 -53.48 9.93
N MET A 398 9.14 -53.76 9.33
CA MET A 398 7.91 -52.98 9.51
C MET A 398 6.70 -53.89 9.42
N PHE A 399 5.74 -53.69 10.32
CA PHE A 399 4.41 -54.28 10.21
C PHE A 399 3.33 -53.29 10.66
N TYR A 400 2.10 -53.53 10.19
CA TYR A 400 0.93 -52.76 10.62
C TYR A 400 0.11 -53.57 11.62
N ARG A 401 -0.42 -52.90 12.63
CA ARG A 401 -1.36 -53.45 13.61
C ARG A 401 -2.53 -52.47 13.76
N GLY A 402 -3.56 -52.63 12.95
CA GLY A 402 -4.68 -51.68 12.88
C GLY A 402 -4.19 -50.31 12.39
N GLU A 403 -4.41 -49.28 13.20
CA GLU A 403 -4.01 -47.88 12.94
C GLU A 403 -2.56 -47.58 13.34
N ASP A 404 -1.84 -48.56 13.91
CA ASP A 404 -0.45 -48.41 14.31
C ASP A 404 0.50 -49.01 13.26
N MET A 405 1.46 -48.21 12.79
CA MET A 405 2.66 -48.69 12.12
C MET A 405 3.76 -48.96 13.15
N VAL A 406 4.33 -50.16 13.16
CA VAL A 406 5.45 -50.53 14.04
C VAL A 406 6.71 -50.78 13.21
N LEU A 407 7.77 -50.04 13.51
CA LEU A 407 9.10 -50.15 12.94
C LEU A 407 10.05 -50.74 14.00
N TYR A 408 10.90 -51.68 13.62
CA TYR A 408 11.82 -52.35 14.54
C TYR A 408 13.18 -52.66 13.88
N GLY A 409 14.17 -52.91 14.73
CA GLY A 409 15.56 -53.17 14.34
C GLY A 409 16.27 -51.87 13.98
N ASP A 410 16.78 -51.20 15.02
CA ASP A 410 17.54 -49.94 14.97
C ASP A 410 16.94 -48.88 14.05
N VAL A 411 15.77 -48.39 14.45
CA VAL A 411 15.01 -47.39 13.71
C VAL A 411 15.70 -46.05 13.80
N ARG A 412 15.97 -45.43 12.64
CA ARG A 412 16.48 -44.06 12.53
C ARG A 412 15.53 -43.23 11.69
N MET A 413 15.00 -42.15 12.27
CA MET A 413 14.15 -41.17 11.60
C MET A 413 14.83 -39.82 11.54
N GLU A 414 14.80 -39.18 10.36
CA GLU A 414 15.33 -37.84 10.14
C GLU A 414 14.23 -36.92 9.62
N TYR A 415 13.99 -35.83 10.36
CA TYR A 415 13.01 -34.81 10.03
C TYR A 415 13.59 -33.42 10.35
N LYS A 416 13.65 -32.54 9.34
CA LYS A 416 14.34 -31.23 9.44
C LYS A 416 15.76 -31.39 9.98
N ASN A 417 16.08 -30.75 11.10
CA ASN A 417 17.37 -30.82 11.78
C ASN A 417 17.28 -31.71 13.03
N SER A 418 16.36 -32.66 13.05
CA SER A 418 16.18 -33.60 14.15
C SER A 418 16.39 -35.06 13.72
N ILE A 419 17.11 -35.80 14.55
CA ILE A 419 17.43 -37.22 14.36
C ILE A 419 16.89 -37.98 15.57
N LEU A 420 16.06 -38.99 15.31
CA LEU A 420 15.54 -39.91 16.31
C LEU A 420 16.09 -41.32 16.05
N GLU A 421 16.72 -41.92 17.05
CA GLU A 421 17.20 -43.31 17.04
C GLU A 421 16.49 -44.08 18.16
N ALA A 422 15.94 -45.27 17.88
CA ALA A 422 15.33 -46.15 18.86
C ALA A 422 15.26 -47.60 18.37
N SER A 423 15.15 -48.56 19.29
CA SER A 423 14.99 -49.98 18.96
C SER A 423 13.65 -50.29 18.29
N THR A 424 12.58 -49.61 18.74
CA THR A 424 11.23 -49.74 18.17
C THR A 424 10.55 -48.37 18.11
N VAL A 425 9.90 -48.06 16.99
CA VAL A 425 9.06 -46.86 16.84
C VAL A 425 7.67 -47.24 16.37
N THR A 426 6.65 -46.82 17.13
CA THR A 426 5.25 -46.98 16.77
C THR A 426 4.68 -45.62 16.35
N VAL A 427 4.15 -45.54 15.13
CA VAL A 427 3.50 -44.35 14.58
C VAL A 427 2.01 -44.62 14.53
N HIS A 428 1.21 -43.80 15.22
CA HIS A 428 -0.24 -43.89 15.20
C HIS A 428 -0.80 -43.04 14.06
N ILE A 429 -1.54 -43.68 13.15
CA ILE A 429 -2.07 -43.09 11.92
C ILE A 429 -3.59 -43.07 12.00
N GLU A 430 -4.17 -41.88 11.92
CA GLU A 430 -5.63 -41.64 11.94
C GLU A 430 -5.96 -40.74 10.74
N ASP A 431 -7.00 -41.06 9.96
CA ASP A 431 -7.38 -40.36 8.72
C ASP A 431 -6.22 -40.20 7.70
N GLU A 432 -5.43 -41.26 7.49
CA GLU A 432 -4.24 -41.26 6.62
C GLU A 432 -3.13 -40.27 7.06
N LYS A 433 -3.19 -39.74 8.29
CA LYS A 433 -2.22 -38.79 8.84
C LYS A 433 -1.59 -39.31 10.14
N ALA A 434 -0.28 -39.15 10.28
CA ALA A 434 0.43 -39.49 11.52
C ALA A 434 0.13 -38.47 12.62
N LYS A 435 -0.51 -38.88 13.72
CA LYS A 435 -0.88 -37.98 14.84
C LYS A 435 0.23 -37.88 15.89
N TYR A 436 0.85 -39.00 16.22
CA TYR A 436 1.95 -39.07 17.16
C TYR A 436 2.80 -40.31 16.94
N LEU A 437 4.04 -40.26 17.42
CA LEU A 437 4.94 -41.41 17.46
C LEU A 437 5.34 -41.73 18.90
N VAL A 438 5.59 -43.00 19.17
CA VAL A 438 6.15 -43.52 20.42
C VAL A 438 7.41 -44.32 20.09
N ALA A 439 8.56 -43.84 20.57
CA ALA A 439 9.84 -44.52 20.44
C ALA A 439 10.19 -45.23 21.76
N VAL A 440 10.68 -46.46 21.69
CA VAL A 440 11.00 -47.31 22.86
C VAL A 440 12.31 -48.06 22.61
N GLY A 441 13.14 -48.15 23.66
CA GLY A 441 14.42 -48.86 23.64
C GLY A 441 15.54 -47.98 23.10
N ASN A 442 16.53 -47.68 23.95
CA ASN A 442 17.71 -46.86 23.62
C ASN A 442 17.39 -45.58 22.83
N VAL A 443 16.38 -44.83 23.28
CA VAL A 443 15.91 -43.67 22.53
C VAL A 443 16.93 -42.55 22.63
N ARG A 444 17.40 -42.07 21.48
CA ARG A 444 18.24 -40.87 21.35
C ARG A 444 17.56 -39.89 20.39
N TYR A 445 17.17 -38.74 20.89
CA TYR A 445 16.57 -37.67 20.09
C TYR A 445 17.49 -36.45 20.10
N THR A 446 18.05 -36.11 18.94
CA THR A 446 18.91 -34.94 18.77
C THR A 446 18.17 -33.90 17.94
N PHE A 447 18.10 -32.66 18.41
CA PHE A 447 17.47 -31.55 17.69
C PHE A 447 18.28 -30.27 17.86
N GLU A 448 18.08 -29.32 16.96
CA GLU A 448 18.72 -28.00 16.99
C GLU A 448 17.77 -26.98 17.63
N ASN A 449 18.17 -26.36 18.75
CA ASN A 449 17.35 -25.37 19.46
C ASN A 449 17.38 -24.00 18.72
N LYS A 450 16.53 -23.05 19.09
CA LYS A 450 16.40 -21.69 18.49
C LYS A 450 17.70 -20.88 18.45
N LYS A 451 18.73 -21.28 19.20
CA LYS A 451 20.09 -20.71 19.21
C LYS A 451 21.08 -21.41 18.27
N LYS A 452 20.64 -22.40 17.47
CA LYS A 452 21.48 -23.26 16.62
C LYS A 452 22.44 -24.21 17.37
N GLU A 453 22.10 -24.53 18.60
CA GLU A 453 22.84 -25.49 19.43
C GLU A 453 22.16 -26.86 19.34
N LYS A 454 22.95 -27.93 19.22
CA LYS A 454 22.45 -29.31 19.18
C LYS A 454 22.26 -29.82 20.61
N GLU A 455 21.02 -30.20 20.93
CA GLU A 455 20.67 -30.83 22.20
C GLU A 455 20.26 -32.28 21.94
N THR A 456 20.69 -33.19 22.81
CA THR A 456 20.38 -34.63 22.72
C THR A 456 19.68 -35.10 23.98
N TYR A 457 18.49 -35.66 23.82
CA TYR A 457 17.77 -36.37 24.88
C TYR A 457 17.99 -37.88 24.75
N ILE A 458 18.31 -38.52 25.87
CA ILE A 458 18.48 -39.98 25.97
C ILE A 458 17.44 -40.49 26.97
N GLY A 459 16.70 -41.54 26.61
CA GLY A 459 15.71 -42.14 27.50
C GLY A 459 15.24 -43.52 27.04
N GLU A 460 14.44 -44.17 27.88
CA GLU A 460 13.88 -45.49 27.56
C GLU A 460 12.63 -45.40 26.67
N LYS A 461 11.91 -44.28 26.75
CA LYS A 461 10.68 -44.03 26.00
C LYS A 461 10.49 -42.55 25.71
N LEU A 462 10.11 -42.22 24.47
CA LEU A 462 9.78 -40.87 24.03
C LEU A 462 8.46 -40.88 23.27
N LYS A 463 7.60 -39.89 23.53
CA LYS A 463 6.36 -39.67 22.78
C LYS A 463 6.39 -38.28 22.15
N VAL A 464 6.24 -38.21 20.83
CA VAL A 464 6.22 -36.95 20.06
C VAL A 464 4.86 -36.80 19.39
N LYS A 465 4.18 -35.67 19.59
CA LYS A 465 2.92 -35.33 18.90
C LYS A 465 3.24 -34.44 17.70
N PHE A 466 2.65 -34.74 16.55
CA PHE A 466 2.80 -33.93 15.35
C PHE A 466 1.63 -32.94 15.27
N ASP A 467 1.91 -31.64 15.39
CA ASP A 467 0.98 -30.59 14.96
C ASP A 467 1.36 -30.25 13.51
N GLU A 468 0.41 -30.50 12.60
CA GLU A 468 0.42 -30.28 11.14
C GLU A 468 1.07 -31.33 10.21
N ASP A 469 0.45 -31.46 9.03
CA ASP A 469 0.43 -32.59 8.10
C ASP A 469 1.82 -33.06 7.59
N VAL A 470 2.27 -34.24 8.06
CA VAL A 470 3.50 -34.91 7.58
C VAL A 470 3.15 -35.99 6.56
N ALA A 471 3.65 -35.85 5.32
CA ALA A 471 3.56 -36.90 4.29
C ALA A 471 4.77 -37.84 4.36
N ILE A 472 4.53 -39.15 4.52
CA ILE A 472 5.57 -40.19 4.64
C ILE A 472 5.86 -40.80 3.26
N ALA A 473 7.12 -40.80 2.82
CA ALA A 473 7.56 -41.48 1.58
C ALA A 473 8.35 -42.75 1.90
N TYR A 474 7.83 -43.92 1.50
CA TYR A 474 8.53 -45.20 1.66
C TYR A 474 9.51 -45.46 0.51
N LYS A 475 10.77 -45.74 0.85
CA LYS A 475 11.70 -46.47 -0.03
C LYS A 475 12.36 -47.58 0.78
N VAL A 476 11.76 -48.78 0.71
CA VAL A 476 12.28 -49.98 1.34
C VAL A 476 13.34 -50.60 0.43
N LYS A 477 14.56 -50.79 0.94
CA LYS A 477 15.56 -51.71 0.37
C LYS A 477 15.87 -52.76 1.44
N GLY A 478 15.27 -53.93 1.29
CA GLY A 478 15.54 -55.12 2.09
C GLY A 478 14.74 -56.30 1.53
N GLU A 479 15.40 -57.43 1.27
CA GLU A 479 14.74 -58.68 0.90
C GLU A 479 14.13 -59.33 2.15
N THR A 480 12.81 -59.49 2.17
CA THR A 480 12.13 -60.27 3.21
C THR A 480 11.74 -61.64 2.65
N LYS A 481 12.45 -62.70 3.06
CA LYS A 481 12.05 -64.10 2.83
C LYS A 481 10.98 -64.51 3.85
N PHE A 482 9.77 -64.81 3.39
CA PHE A 482 8.73 -65.39 4.24
C PHE A 482 8.82 -66.93 4.25
N LYS A 483 8.94 -67.53 5.44
CA LYS A 483 8.53 -68.93 5.69
C LYS A 483 7.17 -68.91 6.38
N LEU A 484 6.14 -69.33 5.67
CA LEU A 484 4.79 -69.54 6.19
C LEU A 484 4.79 -70.73 7.17
N PHE A 485 4.44 -70.48 8.43
CA PHE A 485 3.88 -71.52 9.29
C PHE A 485 2.39 -71.21 9.50
N SER A 486 1.58 -71.94 8.75
CA SER A 486 0.16 -72.10 9.03
C SER A 486 -0.01 -73.04 10.21
N LYS A 487 -0.72 -72.61 11.26
CA LYS A 487 -1.52 -73.55 12.04
C LYS A 487 -2.80 -72.90 12.55
N LYS A 488 -3.88 -73.58 12.19
CA LYS A 488 -5.31 -73.33 12.46
C LYS A 488 -5.67 -73.21 13.93
N GLU A 489 -6.72 -72.42 14.16
CA GLU A 489 -7.86 -72.61 15.09
C GLU A 489 -7.59 -73.28 16.44
N LYS A 490 -7.71 -72.50 17.52
CA LYS A 490 -8.99 -72.32 18.24
C LYS A 490 -8.95 -71.06 19.09
#